data_AF-A0AAV2ICD1-F1
#
_entry.id   AF-A0AAV2ICD1-F1
#
_cell.length_a   1.000
_cell.length_b   1.000
_cell.length_c   1.000
_cell.angle_alpha   90.00
_cell.angle_beta   90.00
_cell.angle_gamma   90.00
#
_symmetry.space_group_name_H-M   'P 1'
#
loop_
_entity.id
_entity.type
_entity.pdbx_description
1 polymer ?
#
loop_
_entity_poly.entity_id
_entity_poly.type
_entity_poly.pdbx_seq_one_letter_code
_entity_poly.pdbx_strand_id
1 'polypeptide(L)'
;MACSETCCNGTCHHVTGQCDCCVSGDADEKIEEACPPHFWGVRCLSRCSERCSGSSCDSVTGRCVSGCQIGYKAPDCTEVCNPGYYGANCTQTCPA
;
A
#
# COMPACT_ATOMS: atom_id res chain seq x y z
N MET A 1 -26.82 -9.98 23.59
CA MET A 1 -25.37 -9.71 23.71
C MET A 1 -25.14 -8.42 22.95
N ALA A 2 -24.73 -7.35 23.65
CA ALA A 2 -24.51 -6.05 23.03
C ALA A 2 -23.13 -6.04 22.35
N CYS A 3 -23.08 -5.46 21.16
CA CYS A 3 -21.84 -5.20 20.46
C CYS A 3 -21.02 -4.17 21.26
N SER A 4 -19.68 -4.28 21.31
CA SER A 4 -18.82 -3.27 21.95
C SER A 4 -19.08 -1.90 21.31
N GLU A 5 -19.17 -0.83 22.10
CA GLU A 5 -19.49 0.54 21.63
C GLU A 5 -18.47 1.11 20.62
N THR A 6 -17.36 0.38 20.43
CA THR A 6 -16.28 0.65 19.47
C THR A 6 -16.47 -0.01 18.10
N CYS A 7 -17.62 -0.62 17.81
CA CYS A 7 -17.91 -1.25 16.52
C CYS A 7 -18.45 -0.23 15.52
N CYS A 8 -17.86 -0.09 14.32
CA CYS A 8 -18.42 0.81 13.29
C CYS A 8 -19.87 0.43 12.99
N ASN A 9 -20.77 1.41 13.16
CA ASN A 9 -22.21 1.28 12.93
C ASN A 9 -22.95 0.29 13.85
N GLY A 10 -22.32 -0.15 14.96
CA GLY A 10 -22.96 -1.04 15.95
C GLY A 10 -23.26 -2.46 15.46
N THR A 11 -22.72 -2.85 14.30
CA THR A 11 -22.92 -4.18 13.70
C THR A 11 -21.68 -5.06 13.87
N CYS A 12 -21.82 -6.17 14.59
CA CYS A 12 -20.80 -7.21 14.74
C CYS A 12 -21.27 -8.56 14.22
N HIS A 13 -20.30 -9.41 13.93
CA HIS A 13 -20.53 -10.79 13.56
C HIS A 13 -21.22 -11.55 14.71
N HIS A 14 -22.46 -11.97 14.48
CA HIS A 14 -23.37 -12.55 15.48
C HIS A 14 -22.87 -13.81 16.22
N VAL A 15 -21.82 -14.48 15.73
CA VAL A 15 -21.24 -15.69 16.36
C VAL A 15 -19.93 -15.40 17.08
N THR A 16 -19.12 -14.48 16.57
CA THR A 16 -17.74 -14.24 17.06
C THR A 16 -17.61 -12.94 17.84
N GLY A 17 -18.57 -12.02 17.72
CA GLY A 17 -18.50 -10.68 18.33
C GLY A 17 -17.45 -9.77 17.70
N GLN A 18 -16.82 -10.20 16.59
CA GLN A 18 -15.86 -9.37 15.85
C GLN A 18 -16.58 -8.30 15.03
N CYS A 19 -15.98 -7.11 15.00
CA CYS A 19 -16.43 -5.99 14.19
C CYS A 19 -15.83 -6.11 12.79
N ASP A 20 -16.70 -6.21 11.79
CA ASP A 20 -16.30 -6.41 10.39
C ASP A 20 -15.84 -5.12 9.67
N CYS A 21 -15.85 -3.97 10.35
CA CYS A 21 -15.49 -2.69 9.76
C CYS A 21 -14.76 -1.78 10.75
N CYS A 22 -13.52 -1.42 10.40
CA CYS A 22 -12.92 -0.11 10.63
C CYS A 22 -12.13 0.25 9.36
N VAL A 23 -12.81 0.70 8.30
CA VAL A 23 -12.16 1.43 7.20
C VAL A 23 -13.17 2.42 6.60
N SER A 24 -13.15 3.68 7.05
CA SER A 24 -13.66 4.81 6.25
C SER A 24 -13.44 6.14 6.97
N GLY A 25 -12.61 7.00 6.40
CA GLY A 25 -13.14 8.05 5.52
C GLY A 25 -13.77 9.30 6.13
N ASP A 26 -13.69 9.55 7.43
CA ASP A 26 -14.06 10.86 8.01
C ASP A 26 -12.95 11.40 8.91
N ALA A 27 -12.81 12.72 8.89
CA ALA A 27 -11.63 13.51 9.19
C ALA A 27 -10.96 13.24 10.57
N ASP A 28 -9.62 13.36 10.55
CA ASP A 28 -8.76 13.69 11.70
C ASP A 28 -8.38 12.61 12.73
N GLU A 29 -8.42 11.31 12.40
CA GLU A 29 -7.63 10.34 13.17
C GLU A 29 -6.82 9.43 12.26
N LYS A 30 -5.49 9.57 12.35
CA LYS A 30 -4.50 8.75 11.64
C LYS A 30 -4.77 7.28 11.96
N ILE A 31 -5.46 6.59 11.06
CA ILE A 31 -5.46 5.13 11.00
C ILE A 31 -4.05 4.74 10.53
N GLU A 32 -3.12 4.67 11.49
CA GLU A 32 -1.83 4.01 11.34
C GLU A 32 -1.98 2.48 11.47
N GLU A 33 -3.16 1.92 11.19
CA GLU A 33 -3.29 0.49 10.88
C GLU A 33 -2.83 0.29 9.43
N ALA A 34 -1.52 0.43 9.25
CA ALA A 34 -0.85 0.22 7.98
C ALA A 34 -1.21 -1.17 7.44
N CYS A 35 -1.49 -1.24 6.14
CA CYS A 35 -1.67 -2.52 5.49
C CYS A 35 -0.52 -3.48 5.84
N PRO A 36 -0.79 -4.80 5.88
CA PRO A 36 0.26 -5.79 6.08
C PRO A 36 1.40 -5.53 5.07
N PRO A 37 2.65 -5.89 5.42
CA PRO A 37 3.78 -5.72 4.50
C PRO A 37 3.42 -6.24 3.11
N HIS A 38 3.78 -5.48 2.08
CA HIS A 38 3.49 -5.79 0.68
C HIS A 38 2.04 -5.53 0.21
N PHE A 39 1.18 -4.90 1.02
CA PHE A 39 -0.18 -4.54 0.59
C PHE A 39 -0.47 -3.04 0.74
N TRP A 40 -1.43 -2.54 -0.03
CA TRP A 40 -1.86 -1.14 -0.05
C TRP A 40 -3.30 -0.99 -0.54
N GLY A 41 -3.83 0.22 -0.40
CA GLY A 41 -5.16 0.61 -0.88
C GLY A 41 -6.28 0.22 0.09
N VAL A 42 -7.51 0.48 -0.34
CA VAL A 42 -8.70 0.25 0.49
C VAL A 42 -8.80 -1.24 0.83
N ARG A 43 -8.85 -1.55 2.12
CA ARG A 43 -8.86 -2.93 2.66
C ARG A 43 -7.65 -3.79 2.26
N CYS A 44 -6.53 -3.16 1.88
CA CYS A 44 -5.29 -3.87 1.52
C CYS A 44 -5.45 -4.89 0.39
N LEU A 45 -6.36 -4.61 -0.56
CA LEU A 45 -6.65 -5.49 -1.69
C LEU A 45 -5.60 -5.38 -2.81
N SER A 46 -4.79 -4.32 -2.80
CA SER A 46 -3.72 -4.14 -3.79
C SER A 46 -2.39 -4.61 -3.21
N ARG A 47 -1.57 -5.27 -4.05
CA ARG A 47 -0.23 -5.72 -3.66
C ARG A 47 0.83 -4.73 -4.13
N CYS A 48 1.82 -4.45 -3.29
CA CYS A 48 3.00 -3.68 -3.68
C CYS A 48 3.70 -4.38 -4.84
N SER A 49 4.35 -3.60 -5.71
CA SER A 49 5.21 -4.18 -6.72
C SER A 49 6.35 -4.96 -6.05
N GLU A 50 6.62 -6.16 -6.54
CA GLU A 50 7.79 -6.97 -6.15
C GLU A 50 9.12 -6.28 -6.52
N ARG A 51 9.03 -5.19 -7.27
CA ARG A 51 10.15 -4.36 -7.72
C ARG A 51 10.33 -3.13 -6.85
N CYS A 52 9.51 -2.94 -5.82
CA CYS A 52 9.83 -2.00 -4.76
C CYS A 52 11.13 -2.44 -4.07
N SER A 53 12.05 -1.50 -3.84
CA SER A 53 13.23 -1.75 -3.03
C SER A 53 12.80 -2.07 -1.59
N GLY A 54 13.18 -3.25 -1.10
CA GLY A 54 12.70 -3.76 0.19
C GLY A 54 11.25 -4.25 0.18
N SER A 55 10.63 -4.40 -0.99
CA SER A 55 9.27 -4.90 -1.19
C SER A 55 8.17 -4.12 -0.45
N SER A 56 8.47 -2.94 0.08
CA SER A 56 7.53 -2.11 0.83
C SER A 56 7.03 -0.95 -0.02
N CYS A 57 5.73 -0.67 0.11
CA CYS A 57 5.10 0.48 -0.51
C CYS A 57 4.21 1.21 0.49
N ASP A 58 3.89 2.45 0.16
CA ASP A 58 2.98 3.31 0.91
C ASP A 58 1.59 2.67 0.95
N SER A 59 1.06 2.46 2.15
CA SER A 59 -0.19 1.73 2.38
C SER A 59 -1.41 2.42 1.79
N VAL A 60 -1.33 3.71 1.49
CA VAL A 60 -2.42 4.52 0.92
C VAL A 60 -2.33 4.58 -0.60
N THR A 61 -1.15 4.89 -1.12
CA THR A 61 -0.92 5.22 -2.53
C THR A 61 -0.34 4.07 -3.35
N GLY A 62 0.26 3.05 -2.72
CA GLY A 62 0.93 1.95 -3.40
C GLY A 62 2.33 2.26 -3.92
N ARG A 63 2.84 3.48 -3.64
CA ARG A 63 4.14 3.94 -4.11
C ARG A 63 5.26 3.31 -3.31
N CYS A 64 6.31 2.85 -3.98
CA CYS A 64 7.44 2.22 -3.30
C CYS A 64 8.22 3.26 -2.49
N VAL A 65 8.18 3.14 -1.15
CA VAL A 65 8.77 4.10 -0.20
C VAL A 65 10.29 4.17 -0.32
N SER A 66 10.94 3.04 -0.58
CA SER A 66 12.39 2.96 -0.79
C SER A 66 12.80 3.12 -2.26
N GLY A 67 11.88 3.52 -3.13
CA GLY A 67 12.08 3.56 -4.58
C GLY A 67 12.07 2.17 -5.24
N CYS A 68 12.51 2.11 -6.49
CA CYS A 68 12.48 0.90 -7.32
C CYS A 68 13.81 0.17 -7.38
N GLN A 69 13.72 -1.13 -7.63
CA GLN A 69 14.83 -1.94 -8.11
C GLN A 69 15.41 -1.36 -9.42
N ILE A 70 16.68 -1.67 -9.69
CA ILE A 70 17.38 -1.23 -10.90
C ILE A 70 16.60 -1.70 -12.14
N GLY A 71 16.39 -0.80 -13.09
CA GLY A 71 15.67 -1.10 -14.32
C GLY A 71 14.16 -0.87 -14.25
N TYR A 72 13.64 -0.40 -13.11
CA TYR A 72 12.22 -0.08 -12.93
C TYR A 72 11.99 1.41 -12.63
N LYS A 73 10.83 1.89 -13.05
CA LYS A 73 10.44 3.30 -13.00
C LYS A 73 9.57 3.60 -11.78
N ALA A 74 9.92 4.69 -11.09
CA ALA A 74 9.14 5.23 -9.97
C ALA A 74 7.80 5.84 -10.44
N PRO A 75 6.77 5.89 -9.58
CA PRO A 75 6.81 5.56 -8.15
C PRO A 75 6.33 4.14 -7.79
N ASP A 76 5.66 3.42 -8.69
CA ASP A 76 5.02 2.14 -8.38
C ASP A 76 5.85 0.93 -8.85
N CYS A 77 6.96 1.16 -9.54
CA CYS A 77 7.90 0.12 -10.01
C CYS A 77 7.22 -0.98 -10.83
N THR A 78 6.19 -0.62 -11.59
CA THR A 78 5.44 -1.52 -12.48
C THR A 78 5.97 -1.50 -13.90
N GLU A 79 6.61 -0.40 -14.31
CA GLU A 79 7.19 -0.21 -15.64
C GLU A 79 8.71 -0.39 -15.61
N VAL A 80 9.26 -0.98 -16.68
CA VAL A 80 10.71 -1.03 -16.91
C VAL A 80 11.23 0.29 -17.48
N CYS A 81 12.54 0.55 -17.35
CA CYS A 81 13.15 1.73 -17.94
C CYS A 81 12.99 1.78 -19.46
N ASN A 82 12.70 2.98 -19.96
CA ASN A 82 12.68 3.23 -21.39
C ASN A 82 14.09 3.02 -21.99
N PRO A 83 14.17 2.63 -23.28
CA PRO A 83 15.45 2.58 -23.98
C PRO A 83 16.22 3.89 -23.84
N GLY A 84 17.50 3.79 -23.51
CA GLY A 84 18.36 4.95 -23.23
C GLY A 84 18.44 5.35 -21.75
N TYR A 85 17.68 4.70 -20.86
CA TYR A 85 17.73 4.94 -19.42
C TYR A 85 18.02 3.66 -18.63
N TYR A 86 18.73 3.79 -17.50
CA TYR A 86 19.06 2.69 -16.59
C TYR A 86 19.18 3.17 -15.13
N GLY A 87 19.50 2.25 -14.23
CA GLY A 87 19.64 2.53 -12.79
C GLY A 87 18.34 2.38 -12.00
N ALA A 88 18.39 2.66 -10.70
CA ALA A 88 17.20 2.74 -9.86
C ALA A 88 16.35 3.94 -10.27
N ASN A 89 15.03 3.75 -10.41
CA ASN A 89 14.09 4.78 -10.85
C ASN A 89 14.39 5.36 -12.25
N CYS A 90 15.21 4.67 -13.06
CA CYS A 90 15.58 5.09 -14.42
C CYS A 90 16.20 6.50 -14.52
N THR A 91 16.97 6.90 -13.52
CA THR A 91 17.57 8.24 -13.45
C THR A 91 18.89 8.38 -14.20
N GLN A 92 19.50 7.27 -14.63
CA GLN A 92 20.76 7.28 -15.38
C GLN A 92 20.48 7.15 -16.87
N THR A 93 21.26 7.84 -17.70
CA THR A 93 21.16 7.80 -19.16
C THR A 93 22.29 6.97 -19.74
N CYS A 94 21.98 6.03 -20.64
CA CYS A 94 22.99 5.26 -21.35
C CYS A 94 23.95 6.22 -22.08
N PRO A 95 25.28 5.95 -22.05
CA PRO A 95 26.22 6.69 -22.88
C PRO A 95 25.85 6.52 -24.36
N ALA A 96 26.08 7.59 -25.12
CA ALA A 96 25.82 7.67 -26.56
C ALA A 96 26.85 6.90 -27.39
#